data_AF-A0A9P6LTJ7-F1
#
_entry.id   AF-A0A9P6LTJ7-F1
#
_cell.length_a   1.000
_cell.length_b   1.000
_cell.length_c   1.000
_cell.angle_alpha   90.00
_cell.angle_beta   90.00
_cell.angle_gamma   90.00
#
_symmetry.space_group_name_H-M   'P 1'
#
loop_
_entity.id
_entity.type
_entity.pdbx_description
1 polymer ?
#
loop_
_entity_poly.entity_id
_entity_poly.type
_entity_poly.pdbx_seq_one_letter_code
_entity_poly.pdbx_strand_id
1 'polypeptide(L)'
;MGSIVEVPKIEGSDPETDPLDAFKNVLAAQLSSLVDVDIKILYDALEAPRASENGHIALSVPRLRLKGNPSAIASDIVEKFQLNDYILLAKADGPFVNFFLNHIHLAESLFKKIYDTKERWGCNESGQQKKVIVEFSSPNIAKPFHAGHLRSTIIGSIVRNILDANGYDTLSMNYLGDWGKQYGLLAVGFERYGSEEKLLEDPIKHLFDVYVKINQDAKENEFVHDEA
;
A
#
# COMPACT_ATOMS: atom_id res chain seq x y z
N MET A 1 30.46 21.99 -17.51
CA MET A 1 29.98 20.60 -17.39
C MET A 1 30.18 20.24 -15.93
N GLY A 2 29.11 20.33 -15.14
CA GLY A 2 29.15 19.94 -13.73
C GLY A 2 29.50 18.45 -13.64
N SER A 3 30.31 18.09 -12.65
CA SER A 3 30.58 16.69 -12.33
C SER A 3 29.24 16.02 -12.04
N ILE A 4 28.87 15.01 -12.84
CA ILE A 4 27.70 14.19 -12.55
C ILE A 4 27.92 13.59 -11.16
N VAL A 5 27.14 14.02 -10.17
CA VAL A 5 27.20 13.44 -8.83
C VAL A 5 26.65 12.02 -8.95
N GLU A 6 27.50 11.03 -8.69
CA GLU A 6 27.08 9.63 -8.73
C GLU A 6 26.04 9.39 -7.62
N VAL A 7 24.90 8.81 -7.99
CA VAL A 7 23.81 8.55 -7.05
C VAL A 7 24.21 7.38 -6.16
N PRO A 8 24.41 7.58 -4.84
CA PRO A 8 24.82 6.51 -3.95
C PRO A 8 23.65 5.53 -3.75
N LYS A 9 23.97 4.25 -3.61
CA LYS A 9 22.96 3.22 -3.31
C LYS A 9 22.79 3.08 -1.80
N ILE A 10 21.62 3.40 -1.29
CA ILE A 10 21.27 3.31 0.14
C ILE A 10 20.27 2.17 0.33
N GLU A 11 20.45 1.37 1.38
CA GLU A 11 19.50 0.30 1.72
C GLU A 11 18.10 0.88 1.98
N GLY A 12 17.09 0.33 1.31
CA GLY A 12 15.70 0.79 1.41
C GLY A 12 15.31 1.90 0.43
N SER A 13 16.27 2.43 -0.35
CA SER A 13 16.00 3.31 -1.48
C SER A 13 15.87 2.53 -2.79
N ASP A 14 15.04 3.01 -3.71
CA ASP A 14 14.90 2.49 -5.07
C ASP A 14 14.99 3.64 -6.11
N PRO A 15 16.18 4.25 -6.29
CA PRO A 15 16.37 5.35 -7.24
C PRO A 15 16.13 4.96 -8.70
N GLU A 16 16.08 3.65 -8.99
CA GLU A 16 15.76 3.15 -10.32
C GLU A 16 14.27 3.31 -10.63
N THR A 17 13.38 3.08 -9.66
CA THR A 17 11.93 3.17 -9.85
C THR A 17 11.31 4.46 -9.32
N ASP A 18 11.90 5.06 -8.28
CA ASP A 18 11.50 6.33 -7.69
C ASP A 18 12.59 7.40 -7.89
N PRO A 19 12.42 8.33 -8.85
CA PRO A 19 13.38 9.41 -9.07
C PRO A 19 13.63 10.29 -7.83
N LEU A 20 12.68 10.39 -6.89
CA LEU A 20 12.88 11.18 -5.67
C LEU A 20 13.94 10.56 -4.75
N ASP A 21 14.05 9.23 -4.75
CA ASP A 21 15.05 8.52 -3.96
C ASP A 21 16.47 8.86 -4.42
N ALA A 22 16.69 9.16 -5.70
CA ALA A 22 17.98 9.64 -6.17
C ALA A 22 18.38 10.98 -5.50
N PHE A 23 17.43 11.91 -5.36
CA PHE A 23 17.67 13.19 -4.68
C PHE A 23 17.92 12.99 -3.18
N LYS A 24 17.14 12.11 -2.53
CA LYS A 24 17.35 11.76 -1.12
C LYS A 24 18.71 11.08 -0.89
N ASN A 25 19.14 10.22 -1.81
CA ASN A 25 20.43 9.53 -1.72
C ASN A 25 21.59 10.52 -1.81
N VAL A 26 21.56 11.44 -2.76
CA VAL A 26 22.56 12.52 -2.89
C VAL A 26 22.57 13.41 -1.65
N LEU A 27 21.38 13.79 -1.14
CA LEU A 27 21.26 14.56 0.11
C LEU A 27 21.87 13.82 1.30
N ALA A 28 21.50 12.56 1.52
CA ALA A 28 21.96 11.77 2.64
C ALA A 28 23.48 11.56 2.61
N ALA A 29 24.07 11.29 1.45
CA ALA A 29 25.52 11.13 1.32
C ALA A 29 26.27 12.42 1.61
N GLN A 30 25.77 13.56 1.11
CA GLN A 30 26.37 14.84 1.41
C GLN A 30 26.24 15.19 2.89
N LEU A 31 25.07 14.98 3.50
CA LEU A 31 24.86 15.20 4.92
C LEU A 31 25.76 14.32 5.79
N SER A 32 25.99 13.07 5.39
CA SER A 32 26.89 12.14 6.09
C SER A 32 28.34 12.64 6.11
N SER A 33 28.76 13.46 5.14
CA SER A 33 30.07 14.11 5.16
C SER A 33 30.14 15.34 6.08
N LEU A 34 28.99 15.90 6.46
CA LEU A 34 28.87 17.11 7.28
C LEU A 34 28.60 16.80 8.76
N VAL A 35 27.86 15.73 9.03
CA VAL A 35 27.51 15.27 10.37
C VAL A 35 27.91 13.81 10.55
N ASP A 36 28.46 13.48 11.72
CA ASP A 36 28.87 12.13 12.08
C ASP A 36 27.64 11.25 12.42
N VAL A 37 26.84 10.96 11.40
CA VAL A 37 25.64 10.14 11.45
C VAL A 37 25.66 9.18 10.25
N ASP A 38 25.26 7.93 10.52
CA ASP A 38 25.12 6.92 9.48
C ASP A 38 24.19 7.39 8.35
N ILE A 39 24.60 7.13 7.10
CA ILE A 39 23.90 7.59 5.90
C ILE A 39 22.46 7.07 5.83
N LYS A 40 22.18 5.85 6.34
CA LYS A 40 20.84 5.28 6.35
C LYS A 40 19.95 6.02 7.33
N ILE A 41 20.47 6.36 8.52
CA ILE A 41 19.72 7.17 9.51
C ILE A 41 19.37 8.55 8.93
N LEU A 42 20.31 9.15 8.18
CA LEU A 42 20.06 10.42 7.50
C LEU A 42 18.98 10.29 6.44
N TYR A 43 19.07 9.27 5.57
CA TYR A 43 18.06 8.97 4.56
C TYR A 43 16.66 8.78 5.18
N ASP A 44 16.56 7.96 6.23
CA ASP A 44 15.30 7.69 6.95
C ASP A 44 14.78 8.92 7.71
N ALA A 45 15.60 9.96 7.90
CA ALA A 45 15.23 11.21 8.55
C ALA A 45 14.80 12.31 7.55
N LEU A 46 14.94 12.09 6.24
CA LEU A 46 14.49 13.00 5.19
C LEU A 46 12.99 12.80 4.93
N GLU A 47 12.21 13.86 5.17
CA GLU A 47 10.75 13.82 5.06
C GLU A 47 10.23 15.00 4.25
N ALA A 48 8.96 14.99 3.88
CA ALA A 48 8.32 16.18 3.32
C ALA A 48 8.25 17.29 4.40
N PRO A 49 8.51 18.57 4.05
CA PRO A 49 8.34 19.66 5.00
C PRO A 49 6.88 19.80 5.46
N ARG A 50 6.68 20.37 6.65
CA ARG A 50 5.33 20.61 7.21
C ARG A 50 4.48 21.55 6.37
N ALA A 51 5.12 22.46 5.65
CA ALA A 51 4.48 23.46 4.82
C ALA A 51 5.20 23.51 3.47
N SER A 52 4.44 23.58 2.37
CA SER A 52 4.98 23.49 1.00
C SER A 52 5.93 24.63 0.63
N GLU A 53 5.83 25.78 1.29
CA GLU A 53 6.74 26.91 1.13
C GLU A 53 8.16 26.62 1.65
N ASN A 54 8.30 25.62 2.52
CA ASN A 54 9.56 25.19 3.11
C ASN A 54 10.29 24.15 2.24
N GLY A 55 10.04 24.15 0.93
CA GLY A 55 10.75 23.32 -0.04
C GLY A 55 10.11 21.96 -0.27
N HIS A 56 10.94 20.98 -0.60
CA HIS A 56 10.47 19.67 -1.07
C HIS A 56 10.88 18.54 -0.11
N ILE A 57 12.05 18.67 0.52
CA ILE A 57 12.57 17.73 1.51
C ILE A 57 13.04 18.53 2.72
N ALA A 58 12.78 18.02 3.92
CA ALA A 58 13.22 18.59 5.18
C ALA A 58 13.94 17.53 6.03
N LEU A 59 14.90 18.01 6.82
CA LEU A 59 15.61 17.27 7.84
C LEU A 59 15.31 17.88 9.20
N SER A 60 14.75 17.09 10.11
CA SER A 60 14.62 17.48 11.52
C SER A 60 15.91 17.13 12.26
N VAL A 61 16.74 18.13 12.58
CA VAL A 61 18.00 17.91 13.29
C VAL A 61 17.83 17.17 14.63
N PRO A 62 16.78 17.43 15.44
CA PRO A 62 16.53 16.65 16.66
C PRO A 62 16.41 15.13 16.44
N ARG A 63 15.94 14.69 15.27
CA ARG A 63 15.81 13.26 14.92
C ARG A 63 17.16 12.55 14.85
N LEU A 64 18.24 13.31 14.60
CA LEU A 64 19.61 12.80 14.53
C LEU A 64 20.25 12.56 15.91
N ARG A 65 19.62 13.03 16.99
CA ARG A 65 20.11 12.88 18.38
C ARG A 65 21.55 13.37 18.60
N LEU A 66 21.98 14.36 17.81
CA LEU A 66 23.27 15.01 17.94
C LEU A 66 23.32 15.86 19.21
N LYS A 67 24.50 15.96 19.83
CA LYS A 67 24.72 16.84 20.98
C LYS A 67 24.83 18.28 20.52
N GLY A 68 24.15 19.19 21.22
CA GLY A 68 24.23 20.63 20.96
C GLY A 68 22.85 21.25 20.73
N ASN A 69 22.83 22.54 20.36
CA ASN A 69 21.59 23.24 20.00
C ASN A 69 21.18 22.85 18.57
N PRO A 70 20.00 22.23 18.36
CA PRO A 70 19.59 21.77 17.04
C PRO A 70 19.48 22.89 15.99
N SER A 71 19.10 24.10 16.39
CA SER A 71 19.02 25.23 15.48
C SER A 71 20.40 25.73 15.04
N ALA A 72 21.39 25.67 15.93
CA ALA A 72 22.77 26.00 15.57
C ALA A 72 23.35 24.96 14.60
N ILE A 73 23.07 23.67 14.83
CA ILE A 73 23.48 22.58 13.92
C ILE A 73 22.79 22.72 12.56
N ALA A 74 21.51 23.08 12.51
CA ALA A 74 20.80 23.31 11.25
C ALA A 74 21.46 24.42 10.42
N SER A 75 21.81 25.56 11.06
CA SER A 75 22.53 26.65 10.41
C SER A 75 23.92 26.23 9.92
N ASP A 76 24.67 25.47 10.74
CA ASP A 76 26.01 24.98 10.39
C ASP A 76 25.97 24.00 9.20
N ILE A 77 24.96 23.11 9.15
CA ILE A 77 24.72 22.24 8.01
C ILE A 77 24.53 23.08 6.74
N VAL A 78 23.65 24.08 6.77
CA VAL A 78 23.35 24.92 5.60
C VAL A 78 24.56 25.73 5.14
N GLU A 79 25.35 26.26 6.07
CA GLU A 79 26.56 27.02 5.76
C GLU A 79 27.62 26.17 5.04
N LYS A 80 27.75 24.90 5.44
CA LYS A 80 28.70 23.95 4.84
C LYS A 80 28.14 23.18 3.65
N PHE A 81 26.82 23.23 3.43
CA PHE A 81 26.16 22.50 2.36
C PHE A 81 26.55 23.07 1.00
N GLN A 82 27.00 22.19 0.10
CA GLN A 82 27.34 22.57 -1.28
C GLN A 82 26.17 22.25 -2.20
N LEU A 83 25.64 23.26 -2.87
CA LEU A 83 24.60 23.06 -3.88
C LEU A 83 25.15 22.28 -5.08
N ASN A 84 24.27 21.56 -5.76
CA ASN A 84 24.61 20.71 -6.90
C ASN A 84 23.42 20.60 -7.86
N ASP A 85 23.56 19.77 -8.91
CA ASP A 85 22.52 19.61 -9.93
C ASP A 85 21.21 19.01 -9.39
N TYR A 86 21.23 18.38 -8.21
CA TYR A 86 20.04 17.85 -7.53
C TYR A 86 19.41 18.87 -6.59
N ILE A 87 20.20 19.66 -5.86
CA ILE A 87 19.73 20.54 -4.78
C ILE A 87 20.08 22.00 -5.09
N LEU A 88 19.06 22.80 -5.35
CA LEU A 88 19.18 24.20 -5.76
C LEU A 88 19.26 25.17 -4.59
N LEU A 89 18.75 24.80 -3.41
CA LEU A 89 18.77 25.64 -2.23
C LEU A 89 18.64 24.80 -0.95
N ALA A 90 19.34 25.20 0.09
CA ALA A 90 19.15 24.73 1.45
C ALA A 90 18.90 25.93 2.38
N LYS A 91 17.94 25.82 3.30
CA LYS A 91 17.58 26.87 4.27
C LYS A 91 17.42 26.29 5.66
N ALA A 92 17.97 26.95 6.66
CA ALA A 92 17.71 26.63 8.06
C ALA A 92 16.45 27.37 8.52
N ASP A 93 15.56 26.67 9.22
CA ASP A 93 14.38 27.24 9.88
C ASP A 93 14.26 26.62 11.28
N GLY A 94 14.79 27.34 12.28
CA GLY A 94 14.95 26.81 13.62
C GLY A 94 15.70 25.47 13.60
N PRO A 95 15.15 24.38 14.16
CA PRO A 95 15.81 23.07 14.23
C PRO A 95 15.66 22.23 12.94
N PHE A 96 15.22 22.81 11.83
CA PHE A 96 15.01 22.14 10.55
C PHE A 96 15.96 22.64 9.47
N VAL A 97 16.34 21.75 8.57
CA VAL A 97 16.99 22.10 7.30
C VAL A 97 16.06 21.74 6.15
N ASN A 98 15.70 22.73 5.36
CA ASN A 98 14.75 22.66 4.25
C ASN A 98 15.50 22.71 2.91
N PHE A 99 15.27 21.73 2.05
CA PHE A 99 15.94 21.56 0.76
C PHE A 99 14.96 21.79 -0.40
N PHE A 100 15.44 22.52 -1.41
CA PHE A 100 14.71 22.76 -2.65
C PHE A 100 15.42 22.01 -3.77
N LEU A 101 14.69 21.08 -4.39
CA LEU A 101 15.24 20.23 -5.44
C LEU A 101 15.28 20.98 -6.77
N ASN A 102 16.14 20.50 -7.65
CA ASN A 102 16.09 20.83 -9.05
C ASN A 102 14.87 20.21 -9.71
N HIS A 103 13.76 20.95 -9.67
CA HIS A 103 12.47 20.52 -10.22
C HIS A 103 12.51 20.22 -11.71
N ILE A 104 13.41 20.86 -12.48
CA ILE A 104 13.59 20.56 -13.91
C ILE A 104 14.18 19.15 -14.05
N HIS A 105 15.28 18.87 -13.33
CA HIS A 105 15.92 17.56 -13.36
C HIS A 105 15.00 16.44 -12.83
N LEU A 106 14.24 16.73 -11.77
CA LEU A 106 13.25 15.80 -11.22
C LEU A 106 12.14 15.51 -12.24
N ALA A 107 11.58 16.55 -12.87
CA ALA A 107 10.53 16.41 -13.85
C ALA A 107 11.00 15.62 -15.08
N GLU A 108 12.19 15.92 -15.62
CA GLU A 108 12.76 15.17 -16.74
C GLU A 108 12.93 13.69 -16.40
N SER A 109 13.50 13.38 -15.24
CA SER A 109 13.69 12.00 -14.77
C SER A 109 12.37 11.27 -14.56
N LEU A 110 11.39 11.96 -13.95
CA LEU A 110 10.05 11.44 -13.69
C LEU A 110 9.28 11.15 -14.98
N PHE A 111 9.18 12.13 -15.89
CA PHE A 111 8.44 11.94 -17.13
C PHE A 111 9.06 10.90 -18.03
N LYS A 112 10.40 10.84 -18.11
CA LYS A 112 11.10 9.78 -18.81
C LYS A 112 10.74 8.42 -18.21
N LYS A 113 10.76 8.28 -16.88
CA LYS A 113 10.46 7.01 -16.21
C LYS A 113 9.00 6.59 -16.41
N ILE A 114 8.05 7.51 -16.29
CA ILE A 114 6.63 7.25 -16.57
C ILE A 114 6.46 6.78 -18.02
N TYR A 115 7.12 7.45 -18.98
CA TYR A 115 7.04 7.09 -20.40
C TYR A 115 7.63 5.71 -20.68
N ASP A 116 8.79 5.39 -20.08
CA ASP A 116 9.50 4.13 -20.28
C ASP A 116 8.75 2.94 -19.62
N THR A 117 8.09 3.17 -18.48
CA THR A 117 7.42 2.10 -17.70
C THR A 117 5.93 1.95 -17.99
N LYS A 118 5.25 2.98 -18.49
CA LYS A 118 3.82 2.94 -18.87
C LYS A 118 2.93 2.38 -17.77
N GLU A 119 2.21 1.28 -18.03
CA GLU A 119 1.30 0.62 -17.07
C GLU A 119 2.04 0.03 -15.86
N ARG A 120 3.37 -0.12 -15.94
CA ARG A 120 4.23 -0.57 -14.83
C ARG A 120 4.74 0.58 -13.96
N TRP A 121 4.40 1.84 -14.26
CA TRP A 121 4.72 2.95 -13.36
C TRP A 121 4.11 2.72 -11.97
N GLY A 122 4.91 2.91 -10.92
CA GLY A 122 4.50 2.63 -9.54
C GLY A 122 4.57 1.14 -9.13
N CYS A 123 5.03 0.26 -10.02
CA CYS A 123 5.37 -1.13 -9.67
C CYS A 123 6.84 -1.24 -9.23
N ASN A 124 7.14 -2.20 -8.35
CA ASN A 124 8.51 -2.54 -7.94
C ASN A 124 8.66 -4.06 -7.73
N GLU A 125 9.87 -4.51 -7.38
CA GLU A 125 10.20 -5.93 -7.18
C GLU A 125 10.52 -6.26 -5.70
N SER A 126 10.01 -5.47 -4.77
CA SER A 126 10.27 -5.64 -3.32
C SER A 126 9.82 -7.01 -2.79
N GLY A 127 8.79 -7.60 -3.41
CA GLY A 127 8.26 -8.92 -3.10
C GLY A 127 9.16 -10.07 -3.50
N GLN A 128 10.11 -9.88 -4.42
CA GLN A 128 11.10 -10.89 -4.83
C GLN A 128 10.47 -12.26 -5.15
N GLN A 129 9.31 -12.28 -5.82
CA GLN A 129 8.55 -13.49 -6.16
C GLN A 129 8.18 -14.36 -4.95
N LYS A 130 8.12 -13.76 -3.74
CA LYS A 130 7.62 -14.45 -2.55
C LYS A 130 6.14 -14.75 -2.72
N LYS A 131 5.76 -15.96 -2.35
CA LYS A 131 4.38 -16.42 -2.41
C LYS A 131 3.54 -15.82 -1.30
N VAL A 132 2.37 -15.29 -1.64
CA VAL A 132 1.39 -14.77 -0.68
C VAL A 132 0.00 -15.27 -1.02
N ILE A 133 -0.69 -15.86 -0.05
CA ILE A 133 -2.11 -16.22 -0.19
C ILE A 133 -2.95 -15.04 0.30
N VAL A 134 -3.87 -14.58 -0.55
CA VAL A 134 -4.86 -13.56 -0.19
C VAL A 134 -6.23 -14.22 -0.22
N GLU A 135 -6.76 -14.52 0.96
CA GLU A 135 -8.12 -15.05 1.13
C GLU A 135 -9.09 -13.88 1.34
N PHE A 136 -10.15 -13.84 0.53
CA PHE A 136 -11.14 -12.77 0.60
C PHE A 136 -12.49 -13.17 0.00
N SER A 137 -13.50 -12.33 0.22
CA SER A 137 -14.91 -12.60 -0.05
C SER A 137 -15.48 -13.68 0.86
N SER A 138 -15.10 -14.95 0.66
CA SER A 138 -15.43 -16.13 1.47
C SER A 138 -16.86 -16.12 2.05
N PRO A 139 -17.89 -15.92 1.19
CA PRO A 139 -19.26 -15.84 1.66
C PRO A 139 -19.76 -17.22 2.11
N ASN A 140 -20.81 -17.21 2.94
CA ASN A 140 -21.61 -18.41 3.16
C ASN A 140 -22.52 -18.62 1.95
N ILE A 141 -22.39 -19.76 1.26
CA ILE A 141 -23.12 -20.03 0.01
C ILE A 141 -24.62 -20.28 0.25
N ALA A 142 -25.02 -20.55 1.48
CA ALA A 142 -26.42 -20.74 1.86
C ALA A 142 -27.14 -19.41 2.19
N LYS A 143 -26.49 -18.26 1.96
CA LYS A 143 -27.08 -16.92 2.14
C LYS A 143 -26.94 -16.09 0.87
N PRO A 144 -27.90 -15.19 0.58
CA PRO A 144 -27.80 -14.29 -0.55
C PRO A 144 -26.63 -13.32 -0.41
N PHE A 145 -25.96 -13.06 -1.52
CA PHE A 145 -24.85 -12.11 -1.58
C PHE A 145 -25.38 -10.67 -1.60
N HIS A 146 -25.31 -9.97 -0.47
CA HIS A 146 -25.70 -8.56 -0.34
C HIS A 146 -24.51 -7.59 -0.32
N ALA A 147 -24.79 -6.27 -0.35
CA ALA A 147 -23.79 -5.19 -0.39
C ALA A 147 -22.70 -5.27 0.69
N GLY A 148 -23.01 -5.81 1.87
CA GLY A 148 -22.03 -6.08 2.93
C GLY A 148 -20.84 -6.95 2.50
N HIS A 149 -21.03 -7.91 1.58
CA HIS A 149 -19.94 -8.76 1.08
C HIS A 149 -19.01 -8.03 0.10
N LEU A 150 -19.44 -6.88 -0.43
CA LEU A 150 -18.61 -6.05 -1.31
C LEU A 150 -17.33 -5.60 -0.62
N ARG A 151 -17.40 -5.34 0.69
CA ARG A 151 -16.25 -4.87 1.48
C ARG A 151 -15.09 -5.86 1.43
N SER A 152 -15.30 -7.12 1.83
CA SER A 152 -14.26 -8.15 1.82
C SER A 152 -13.74 -8.38 0.40
N THR A 153 -14.68 -8.43 -0.57
CA THR A 153 -14.38 -8.68 -1.97
C THR A 153 -13.45 -7.62 -2.59
N ILE A 154 -13.79 -6.33 -2.43
CA ILE A 154 -13.00 -5.23 -2.99
C ILE A 154 -11.68 -5.07 -2.24
N ILE A 155 -11.68 -5.12 -0.91
CA ILE A 155 -10.45 -4.93 -0.12
C ILE A 155 -9.45 -6.03 -0.47
N GLY A 156 -9.87 -7.29 -0.49
CA GLY A 156 -8.99 -8.40 -0.87
C GLY A 156 -8.45 -8.28 -2.28
N SER A 157 -9.30 -7.89 -3.25
CA SER A 157 -8.84 -7.63 -4.62
C SER A 157 -7.82 -6.49 -4.69
N ILE A 158 -8.01 -5.40 -3.96
CA ILE A 158 -7.05 -4.27 -3.93
C ILE A 158 -5.73 -4.72 -3.30
N VAL A 159 -5.77 -5.45 -2.18
CA VAL A 159 -4.57 -5.98 -1.52
C VAL A 159 -3.81 -6.90 -2.47
N ARG A 160 -4.49 -7.81 -3.17
CA ARG A 160 -3.88 -8.67 -4.19
C ARG A 160 -3.22 -7.87 -5.30
N ASN A 161 -3.91 -6.88 -5.86
CA ASN A 161 -3.38 -6.03 -6.92
C ASN A 161 -2.13 -5.26 -6.47
N ILE A 162 -2.12 -4.73 -5.24
CA ILE A 162 -0.96 -4.03 -4.68
C ILE A 162 0.21 -5.01 -4.54
N LEU A 163 -0.02 -6.22 -4.01
CA LEU A 163 1.02 -7.24 -3.87
C LEU A 163 1.60 -7.66 -5.24
N ASP A 164 0.75 -7.91 -6.24
CA ASP A 164 1.20 -8.20 -7.62
C ASP A 164 2.06 -7.07 -8.19
N ALA A 165 1.64 -5.82 -7.99
CA ALA A 165 2.37 -4.63 -8.44
C ALA A 165 3.73 -4.46 -7.73
N ASN A 166 3.90 -5.04 -6.54
CA ASN A 166 5.14 -5.04 -5.77
C ASN A 166 5.98 -6.33 -5.96
N GLY A 167 5.66 -7.15 -6.96
CA GLY A 167 6.49 -8.31 -7.35
C GLY A 167 6.31 -9.56 -6.48
N TYR A 168 5.18 -9.69 -5.79
CA TYR A 168 4.80 -10.93 -5.10
C TYR A 168 4.10 -11.92 -6.05
N ASP A 169 4.26 -13.22 -5.80
CA ASP A 169 3.49 -14.29 -6.46
C ASP A 169 2.22 -14.55 -5.65
N THR A 170 1.11 -13.89 -6.02
CA THR A 170 -0.13 -13.98 -5.24
C THR A 170 -1.02 -15.14 -5.68
N LEU A 171 -1.56 -15.86 -4.69
CA LEU A 171 -2.64 -16.82 -4.86
C LEU A 171 -3.90 -16.26 -4.20
N SER A 172 -4.90 -15.94 -5.00
CA SER A 172 -6.22 -15.57 -4.48
C SER A 172 -7.01 -16.80 -4.07
N MET A 173 -7.62 -16.77 -2.89
CA MET A 173 -8.42 -17.87 -2.36
C MET A 173 -9.81 -17.38 -1.95
N ASN A 174 -10.83 -18.17 -2.26
CA ASN A 174 -12.19 -17.98 -1.78
C ASN A 174 -12.56 -19.20 -0.93
N TYR A 175 -12.55 -19.03 0.39
CA TYR A 175 -12.83 -20.10 1.34
C TYR A 175 -14.32 -20.11 1.65
N LEU A 176 -15.09 -20.71 0.75
CA LEU A 176 -16.54 -20.72 0.82
C LEU A 176 -17.03 -21.29 2.15
N GLY A 177 -17.98 -20.60 2.79
CA GLY A 177 -18.71 -21.13 3.94
C GLY A 177 -19.76 -22.12 3.47
N ASP A 178 -19.33 -23.30 3.01
CA ASP A 178 -20.14 -24.37 2.42
C ASP A 178 -20.46 -25.52 3.37
N TRP A 179 -19.99 -25.44 4.62
CA TRP A 179 -20.23 -26.45 5.64
C TRP A 179 -20.89 -25.88 6.89
N GLY A 180 -21.86 -26.62 7.45
CA GLY A 180 -22.52 -26.33 8.72
C GLY A 180 -24.03 -26.12 8.61
N LYS A 181 -24.65 -25.81 9.75
CA LYS A 181 -26.12 -25.75 9.93
C LYS A 181 -26.87 -24.89 8.92
N GLN A 182 -26.25 -23.80 8.43
CA GLN A 182 -26.87 -22.94 7.42
C GLN A 182 -27.02 -23.65 6.07
N TYR A 183 -26.05 -24.49 5.71
CA TYR A 183 -26.12 -25.33 4.51
C TYR A 183 -27.12 -26.47 4.70
N GLY A 184 -27.11 -27.15 5.85
CA GLY A 184 -28.11 -28.17 6.20
C GLY A 184 -29.55 -27.63 6.16
N LEU A 185 -29.76 -26.42 6.68
CA LEU A 185 -31.08 -25.77 6.64
C LEU A 185 -31.53 -25.49 5.21
N LEU A 186 -30.62 -25.11 4.32
CA LEU A 186 -30.96 -24.93 2.90
C LEU A 186 -31.32 -26.27 2.24
N ALA A 187 -30.65 -27.37 2.61
CA ALA A 187 -30.97 -28.71 2.12
C ALA A 187 -32.37 -29.17 2.55
N VAL A 188 -32.69 -29.08 3.85
CA VAL A 188 -34.04 -29.36 4.38
C VAL A 188 -35.08 -28.46 3.71
N GLY A 189 -34.75 -27.18 3.50
CA GLY A 189 -35.59 -26.24 2.77
C GLY A 189 -35.86 -26.70 1.34
N PHE A 190 -34.86 -27.22 0.64
CA PHE A 190 -35.01 -27.70 -0.73
C PHE A 190 -35.83 -29.00 -0.79
N GLU A 191 -35.72 -29.89 0.19
CA GLU A 191 -36.60 -31.07 0.27
C GLU A 191 -38.07 -30.68 0.45
N ARG A 192 -38.36 -29.62 1.22
CA ARG A 192 -39.72 -29.15 1.51
C ARG A 192 -40.31 -28.27 0.41
N TYR A 193 -39.50 -27.38 -0.17
CA TYR A 193 -39.95 -26.28 -1.02
C TYR A 193 -39.24 -26.20 -2.37
N GLY A 194 -38.26 -27.08 -2.60
CA GLY A 194 -37.46 -27.13 -3.81
C GLY A 194 -38.25 -27.61 -5.03
N SER A 195 -37.69 -27.32 -6.20
CA SER A 195 -38.26 -27.66 -7.50
C SER A 195 -37.11 -27.67 -8.49
N GLU A 196 -36.87 -28.82 -9.12
CA GLU A 196 -35.80 -28.98 -10.11
C GLU A 196 -36.02 -28.09 -11.34
N GLU A 197 -37.27 -27.94 -11.78
CA GLU A 197 -37.64 -27.05 -12.88
C GLU A 197 -37.23 -25.60 -12.58
N LYS A 198 -37.62 -25.07 -11.41
CA LYS A 198 -37.27 -23.70 -11.01
C LYS A 198 -35.79 -23.51 -10.75
N LEU A 199 -35.11 -24.55 -10.25
CA LEU A 199 -33.67 -24.55 -10.04
C LEU A 199 -32.93 -24.43 -11.38
N LEU A 200 -33.42 -25.06 -12.45
CA LEU A 200 -32.84 -24.95 -13.80
C LEU A 200 -33.12 -23.60 -14.45
N GLU A 201 -34.29 -22.99 -14.19
CA GLU A 201 -34.67 -21.69 -14.76
C GLU A 201 -33.92 -20.52 -14.13
N ASP A 202 -33.92 -20.41 -12.80
CA ASP A 202 -33.25 -19.33 -12.06
C ASP A 202 -32.75 -19.86 -10.70
N PRO A 203 -31.54 -20.48 -10.68
CA PRO A 203 -31.05 -21.15 -9.48
C PRO A 203 -30.91 -20.22 -8.28
N ILE A 204 -30.42 -19.00 -8.50
CA ILE A 204 -30.15 -18.04 -7.43
C ILE A 204 -31.47 -17.60 -6.78
N LYS A 205 -32.44 -17.23 -7.60
CA LYS A 205 -33.75 -16.79 -7.11
C LYS A 205 -34.49 -17.92 -6.42
N HIS A 206 -34.52 -19.12 -7.01
CA HIS A 206 -35.22 -20.26 -6.41
C HIS A 206 -34.60 -20.69 -5.08
N LEU A 207 -33.26 -20.77 -5.00
CA LEU A 207 -32.58 -21.07 -3.73
C LEU A 207 -32.78 -19.96 -2.69
N PHE A 208 -32.89 -18.69 -3.11
CA PHE A 208 -33.24 -17.60 -2.21
C PHE A 208 -34.68 -17.71 -1.68
N ASP A 209 -35.65 -18.05 -2.53
CA ASP A 209 -37.04 -18.26 -2.12
C ASP A 209 -37.16 -19.44 -1.13
N VAL A 210 -36.44 -20.53 -1.39
CA VAL A 210 -36.32 -21.69 -0.48
C VAL A 210 -35.69 -21.26 0.85
N TYR A 211 -34.59 -20.51 0.79
CA TYR A 211 -33.92 -19.95 1.97
C TYR A 211 -34.86 -19.11 2.83
N VAL A 212 -35.64 -18.20 2.24
CA VAL A 212 -36.58 -17.34 2.98
C VAL A 212 -37.64 -18.18 3.70
N LYS A 213 -38.24 -19.16 3.01
CA LYS A 213 -39.27 -20.03 3.60
C LYS A 213 -38.74 -20.87 4.76
N ILE A 214 -37.61 -21.57 4.57
CA ILE A 214 -37.10 -22.45 5.62
C ILE A 214 -36.60 -21.66 6.85
N ASN A 215 -36.10 -20.44 6.66
CA ASN A 215 -35.75 -19.56 7.78
C ASN A 215 -36.98 -19.00 8.50
N GLN A 216 -38.13 -18.89 7.83
CA GLN A 216 -39.39 -18.57 8.49
C GLN A 216 -39.85 -19.75 9.35
N ASP A 217 -39.87 -20.97 8.79
CA ASP A 217 -40.20 -22.19 9.54
C ASP A 217 -39.32 -22.36 10.78
N ALA A 218 -38.01 -22.14 10.64
CA ALA A 218 -37.06 -22.28 11.74
C ALA A 218 -37.21 -21.21 12.84
N LYS A 219 -37.84 -20.06 12.52
CA LYS A 219 -38.20 -19.05 13.54
C LYS A 219 -39.49 -19.43 14.28
N GLU A 220 -40.41 -20.08 13.59
CA GLU A 220 -41.71 -20.49 14.14
C GLU A 220 -41.62 -21.82 14.92
N ASN A 221 -40.67 -22.67 14.54
CA ASN A 221 -40.44 -23.98 15.14
C ASN A 221 -38.94 -24.30 15.26
N GLU A 222 -38.44 -24.30 16.49
CA GLU A 222 -37.03 -24.59 16.78
C GLU A 222 -36.61 -26.03 16.39
N PHE A 223 -37.53 -27.00 16.27
CA PHE A 223 -37.18 -28.36 15.87
C PHE A 223 -36.69 -28.48 14.42
N VAL A 224 -37.01 -27.50 13.56
CA VAL A 224 -36.51 -27.44 12.17
C VAL A 224 -34.99 -27.35 12.13
N HIS A 225 -34.38 -26.79 13.19
CA HIS A 225 -32.95 -26.72 13.34
C HIS A 225 -32.28 -28.06 13.69
N ASP A 226 -33.02 -29.04 14.20
CA ASP A 226 -32.51 -30.38 14.53
C ASP A 226 -32.52 -31.32 13.31
N GLU A 227 -33.26 -30.94 12.26
CA GLU A 227 -33.28 -31.63 10.96
C GLU A 227 -32.09 -31.25 10.06
N ALA A 228 -31.33 -30.22 10.42
CA ALA A 228 -30.27 -29.57 9.63
C ALA A 228 -28.86 -29.83 10.17
#